data_AF-A0A7Y1T3B4-F1
#
_entry.id   AF-A0A7Y1T3B4-F1
#
_cell.length_a   1.000
_cell.length_b   1.000
_cell.length_c   1.000
_cell.angle_alpha   90.00
_cell.angle_beta   90.00
_cell.angle_gamma   90.00
#
_symmetry.space_group_name_H-M   'P 1'
#
loop_
_entity.id
_entity.type
_entity.pdbx_description
1 polymer ?
#
loop_
_entity_poly.entity_id
_entity_poly.type
_entity_poly.pdbx_seq_one_letter_code
_entity_poly.pdbx_strand_id
1 'polypeptide(L)'
;MAFELPKLKYSYDALEPHIDARTMEIHHSKHHAGYTSKLNAAIKDTALEGKSIEDILTNLDMNNKADRNNGGGFYNHSLFWDVMNPEGKGRLSGELKDAIESAYGSFDAFKDKFSNAAATQFGSGWAWLCVHKGGKVEVCSSPNQDNPLMPGVGCGGRPILGIDVWEHAYYLNYQNRRPDYIDAFFNVINWNEVERRYAESK
;
A
#
# COMPACT_ATOMS: atom_id res chain seq x y z
N MET A 1 13.98 -17.26 7.71
CA MET A 1 13.05 -16.83 8.80
C MET A 1 11.69 -16.62 8.18
N ALA A 2 10.62 -17.00 8.88
CA ALA A 2 9.25 -16.81 8.41
C ALA A 2 8.84 -15.34 8.49
N PHE A 3 7.93 -14.91 7.62
CA PHE A 3 7.32 -13.59 7.68
C PHE A 3 6.39 -13.50 8.91
N GLU A 4 6.42 -12.37 9.62
CA GLU A 4 5.58 -12.11 10.77
C GLU A 4 4.54 -11.05 10.46
N LEU A 5 3.33 -11.19 11.02
CA LEU A 5 2.30 -10.16 10.93
C LEU A 5 2.80 -8.90 11.67
N PRO A 6 3.02 -7.77 10.99
CA PRO A 6 3.57 -6.57 11.62
C PRO A 6 2.63 -6.07 12.72
N LYS A 7 3.17 -5.70 13.88
CA LYS A 7 2.37 -5.04 14.92
C LYS A 7 2.03 -3.62 14.48
N LEU A 8 0.76 -3.24 14.58
CA LEU A 8 0.36 -1.85 14.35
C LEU A 8 1.01 -0.92 15.37
N LYS A 9 1.41 0.27 14.92
CA LYS A 9 2.02 1.33 15.75
C LYS A 9 0.99 2.17 16.51
N TYR A 10 -0.28 1.84 16.35
CA TYR A 10 -1.45 2.53 16.91
C TYR A 10 -2.59 1.53 17.13
N SER A 11 -3.55 1.87 17.98
CA SER A 11 -4.72 1.03 18.27
C SER A 11 -5.67 0.98 17.06
N TYR A 12 -6.55 -0.03 17.02
CA TYR A 12 -7.47 -0.22 15.89
C TYR A 12 -8.45 0.95 15.71
N ASP A 13 -8.83 1.65 16.78
CA ASP A 13 -9.72 2.81 16.79
C ASP A 13 -9.01 4.14 16.50
N ALA A 14 -7.67 4.16 16.44
CA ALA A 14 -6.92 5.40 16.37
C ALA A 14 -7.17 6.21 15.07
N LEU A 15 -7.60 5.54 13.99
CA LEU A 15 -7.85 6.19 12.70
C LEU A 15 -9.30 6.68 12.54
N GLU A 16 -10.14 6.59 13.57
CA GLU A 16 -11.47 7.18 13.53
C GLU A 16 -11.40 8.71 13.44
N PRO A 17 -12.35 9.36 12.71
CA PRO A 17 -13.52 8.79 12.05
C PRO A 17 -13.27 8.30 10.60
N HIS A 18 -12.01 8.25 10.16
CA HIS A 18 -11.65 8.00 8.76
C HIS A 18 -11.64 6.52 8.39
N ILE A 19 -11.23 5.65 9.31
CA ILE A 19 -11.35 4.20 9.17
C ILE A 19 -11.85 3.66 10.50
N ASP A 20 -12.96 2.91 10.48
CA ASP A 20 -13.59 2.41 11.69
C ASP A 20 -12.76 1.29 12.35
N ALA A 21 -12.82 1.23 13.69
CA ALA A 21 -12.04 0.27 14.46
C ALA A 21 -12.28 -1.19 14.06
N ARG A 22 -13.51 -1.52 13.65
CA ARG A 22 -13.89 -2.88 13.29
C ARG A 22 -13.27 -3.31 11.97
N THR A 23 -13.24 -2.41 10.98
CA THR A 23 -12.48 -2.61 9.74
C THR A 23 -11.00 -2.81 10.04
N MET A 24 -10.38 -1.93 10.84
CA MET A 24 -8.96 -2.05 11.21
C MET A 24 -8.62 -3.40 11.86
N GLU A 25 -9.45 -3.85 12.81
CA GLU A 25 -9.29 -5.14 13.48
C GLU A 25 -9.39 -6.31 12.49
N ILE A 26 -10.42 -6.36 11.65
CA ILE A 26 -10.64 -7.46 10.70
C ILE A 26 -9.57 -7.46 9.61
N HIS A 27 -9.27 -6.30 9.04
CA HIS A 27 -8.32 -6.12 7.95
C HIS A 27 -6.91 -6.55 8.37
N HIS A 28 -6.47 -6.17 9.56
CA HIS A 28 -5.19 -6.59 10.12
C HIS A 28 -5.19 -8.06 10.59
N SER A 29 -6.11 -8.42 11.51
CA SER A 29 -6.06 -9.72 12.20
C SER A 29 -6.61 -10.89 11.39
N LYS A 30 -7.33 -10.65 10.29
CA LYS A 30 -7.88 -11.69 9.40
C LYS A 30 -7.28 -11.64 8.01
N HIS A 31 -7.42 -10.52 7.29
CA HIS A 31 -6.96 -10.44 5.90
C HIS A 31 -5.42 -10.48 5.82
N HIS A 32 -4.73 -9.54 6.49
CA HIS A 32 -3.27 -9.52 6.48
C HIS A 32 -2.66 -10.76 7.16
N ALA A 33 -3.21 -11.19 8.31
CA ALA A 33 -2.80 -12.43 8.96
C ALA A 33 -2.94 -13.66 8.04
N GLY A 34 -4.02 -13.72 7.26
CA GLY A 34 -4.27 -14.77 6.28
C GLY A 34 -3.24 -14.78 5.16
N TYR A 35 -2.90 -13.62 4.58
CA TYR A 35 -1.83 -13.51 3.59
C TYR A 35 -0.48 -13.94 4.16
N THR A 36 -0.15 -13.50 5.37
CA THR A 36 1.10 -13.84 6.06
C THR A 36 1.24 -15.36 6.25
N SER A 37 0.21 -16.02 6.79
CA SER A 37 0.21 -17.46 7.01
C SER A 37 0.33 -18.25 5.70
N LYS A 38 -0.44 -17.85 4.67
CA LYS A 38 -0.40 -18.52 3.36
C LYS A 38 0.90 -18.28 2.60
N LEU A 39 1.51 -17.11 2.73
CA LEU A 39 2.84 -16.83 2.17
C LEU A 39 3.88 -17.75 2.79
N ASN A 40 3.93 -17.83 4.12
CA ASN A 40 4.85 -18.73 4.81
C ASN A 40 4.66 -20.19 4.39
N ALA A 41 3.41 -20.64 4.23
CA ALA A 41 3.13 -21.98 3.73
C ALA A 41 3.59 -22.20 2.28
N ALA A 42 3.48 -21.19 1.42
CA ALA A 42 3.84 -21.28 0.01
C ALA A 42 5.36 -21.33 -0.23
N ILE A 43 6.14 -20.59 0.57
CA ILE A 43 7.60 -20.50 0.40
C ILE A 43 8.39 -21.53 1.19
N LYS A 44 7.77 -22.23 2.13
CA LYS A 44 8.43 -23.21 3.00
C LYS A 44 9.11 -24.31 2.17
N ASP A 45 10.35 -24.65 2.52
CA ASP A 45 11.16 -25.66 1.84
C ASP A 45 11.42 -25.35 0.35
N THR A 46 11.27 -24.08 -0.06
CA THR A 46 11.59 -23.59 -1.42
C THR A 46 12.83 -22.70 -1.41
N ALA A 47 13.36 -22.38 -2.60
CA ALA A 47 14.45 -21.41 -2.74
C ALA A 47 14.09 -19.96 -2.35
N LEU A 48 12.81 -19.69 -2.04
CA LEU A 48 12.34 -18.39 -1.57
C LEU A 48 12.39 -18.26 -0.04
N GLU A 49 12.54 -19.38 0.68
CA GLU A 49 12.60 -19.36 2.14
C GLU A 49 13.77 -18.51 2.64
N GLY A 50 13.47 -17.53 3.50
CA GLY A 50 14.47 -16.63 4.06
C GLY A 50 14.87 -15.45 3.18
N LYS A 51 14.32 -15.31 1.96
CA LYS A 51 14.45 -14.08 1.18
C LYS A 51 13.58 -12.96 1.75
N SER A 52 13.96 -11.72 1.47
CA SER A 52 13.10 -10.56 1.78
C SER A 52 11.83 -10.59 0.93
N ILE A 53 10.78 -9.91 1.37
CA ILE A 53 9.55 -9.83 0.58
C ILE A 53 9.80 -9.11 -0.75
N GLU A 54 10.64 -8.06 -0.74
CA GLU A 54 11.05 -7.34 -1.93
C GLU A 54 11.76 -8.23 -2.94
N ASP A 55 12.69 -9.08 -2.50
CA ASP A 55 13.42 -9.99 -3.38
C ASP A 55 12.49 -11.04 -4.00
N ILE A 56 11.53 -11.55 -3.23
CA ILE A 56 10.52 -12.49 -3.71
C ILE A 56 9.68 -11.83 -4.80
N LEU A 57 9.16 -10.62 -4.53
CA LEU A 57 8.26 -9.93 -5.45
C LEU A 57 8.94 -9.45 -6.73
N THR A 58 10.17 -8.95 -6.63
CA THR A 58 10.93 -8.43 -7.77
C THR A 58 11.30 -9.55 -8.75
N ASN A 59 11.54 -10.77 -8.24
CA ASN A 59 11.94 -11.93 -9.05
C ASN A 59 10.80 -12.95 -9.21
N LEU A 60 9.56 -12.53 -8.96
CA LEU A 60 8.40 -13.41 -8.90
C LEU A 60 8.08 -14.03 -10.27
N ASP A 61 7.89 -15.36 -10.30
CA ASP A 61 7.17 -15.99 -11.40
C ASP A 61 5.68 -15.64 -11.27
N MET A 62 5.20 -14.77 -12.16
CA MET A 62 3.83 -14.27 -12.16
C MET A 62 2.76 -15.36 -12.37
N ASN A 63 3.16 -16.58 -12.80
CA ASN A 63 2.27 -17.74 -12.89
C ASN A 63 2.09 -18.46 -11.55
N ASN A 64 3.01 -18.29 -10.59
CA ASN A 64 2.85 -18.81 -9.24
C ASN A 64 1.84 -17.96 -8.45
N LYS A 65 0.57 -18.35 -8.53
CA LYS A 65 -0.54 -17.64 -7.88
C LYS A 65 -0.42 -17.60 -6.36
N ALA A 66 0.20 -18.60 -5.72
CA ALA A 66 0.30 -18.64 -4.27
C ALA A 66 1.26 -17.56 -3.77
N ASP A 67 2.45 -17.49 -4.36
CA ASP A 67 3.47 -16.50 -4.04
C ASP A 67 3.00 -15.10 -4.44
N ARG A 68 2.42 -14.96 -5.63
CA ARG A 68 1.88 -13.68 -6.13
C ARG A 68 0.82 -13.09 -5.21
N ASN A 69 -0.24 -13.86 -4.94
CA ASN A 69 -1.38 -13.33 -4.21
C ASN A 69 -1.07 -13.08 -2.72
N ASN A 70 -0.33 -13.98 -2.08
CA ASN A 70 -0.05 -13.87 -0.64
C ASN A 70 1.19 -13.04 -0.35
N GLY A 71 2.22 -13.11 -1.21
CA GLY A 71 3.37 -12.21 -1.16
C GLY A 71 2.97 -10.77 -1.41
N GLY A 72 2.17 -10.54 -2.47
CA GLY A 72 1.56 -9.24 -2.72
C GLY A 72 0.73 -8.77 -1.54
N GLY A 73 -0.17 -9.62 -1.03
CA GLY A 73 -1.02 -9.28 0.12
C GLY A 73 -0.21 -8.91 1.37
N PHE A 74 0.84 -9.65 1.69
CA PHE A 74 1.73 -9.33 2.81
C PHE A 74 2.45 -7.99 2.61
N TYR A 75 3.07 -7.77 1.45
CA TYR A 75 3.79 -6.52 1.18
C TYR A 75 2.87 -5.30 1.22
N ASN A 76 1.72 -5.38 0.53
CA ASN A 76 0.80 -4.27 0.35
C ASN A 76 0.28 -3.78 1.71
N HIS A 77 -0.16 -4.71 2.56
CA HIS A 77 -0.69 -4.38 3.88
C HIS A 77 0.41 -3.91 4.83
N SER A 78 1.61 -4.50 4.77
CA SER A 78 2.75 -4.03 5.56
C SER A 78 3.08 -2.56 5.26
N LEU A 79 3.07 -2.18 3.97
CA LEU A 79 3.20 -0.78 3.58
C LEU A 79 2.02 0.07 4.07
N PHE A 80 0.78 -0.41 3.87
CA PHE A 80 -0.45 0.31 4.20
C PHE A 80 -0.52 0.76 5.67
N TRP A 81 -0.15 -0.13 6.59
CA TRP A 81 -0.12 0.20 8.03
C TRP A 81 0.95 1.22 8.40
N ASP A 82 2.09 1.22 7.70
CA ASP A 82 3.18 2.15 7.98
C ASP A 82 2.89 3.58 7.47
N VAL A 83 2.23 3.68 6.32
CA VAL A 83 1.91 4.96 5.66
C VAL A 83 0.65 5.64 6.22
N MET A 84 0.09 5.13 7.30
CA MET A 84 -0.99 5.76 8.06
C MET A 84 -0.54 6.05 9.49
N ASN A 85 -1.04 7.14 10.07
CA ASN A 85 -0.76 7.48 11.47
C ASN A 85 -1.87 8.40 12.02
N PRO A 86 -2.44 8.12 13.20
CA PRO A 86 -3.44 8.98 13.83
C PRO A 86 -2.90 10.39 14.16
N GLU A 87 -1.68 10.45 14.69
CA GLU A 87 -1.07 11.66 15.24
C GLU A 87 0.38 11.80 14.77
N GLY A 88 0.91 13.02 14.72
CA GLY A 88 2.32 13.22 14.29
C GLY A 88 2.60 12.73 12.87
N LYS A 89 1.58 12.67 12.01
CA LYS A 89 1.64 12.21 10.61
C LYS A 89 2.40 13.14 9.66
N GLY A 90 2.87 14.29 10.16
CA GLY A 90 3.59 15.28 9.38
C GLY A 90 2.71 15.95 8.32
N ARG A 91 3.37 16.66 7.40
CA ARG A 91 2.77 17.23 6.20
C ARG A 91 3.72 16.96 5.05
N LEU A 92 3.19 16.83 3.84
CA LEU A 92 4.01 16.74 2.65
C LEU A 92 4.95 17.95 2.56
N SER A 93 6.25 17.68 2.48
CA SER A 93 7.32 18.67 2.53
C SER A 93 8.59 18.17 1.83
N GLY A 94 9.60 19.05 1.78
CA GLY A 94 10.93 18.72 1.26
C GLY A 94 10.92 18.20 -0.18
N GLU A 95 11.88 17.31 -0.47
CA GLU A 95 12.12 16.82 -1.83
C GLU A 95 10.95 16.02 -2.40
N LEU A 96 10.17 15.31 -1.56
CA LEU A 96 9.00 14.59 -2.04
C LEU A 96 7.92 15.58 -2.52
N LYS A 97 7.71 16.69 -1.79
CA LYS A 97 6.81 17.76 -2.23
C LYS A 97 7.25 18.30 -3.59
N ASP A 98 8.53 18.62 -3.73
CA ASP A 98 9.08 19.17 -4.97
C ASP A 98 8.95 18.17 -6.14
N ALA A 99 9.17 16.87 -5.89
CA ALA A 99 8.99 15.83 -6.89
C ALA A 99 7.52 15.67 -7.32
N ILE A 100 6.58 15.76 -6.37
CA ILE A 100 5.14 15.74 -6.64
C ILE A 100 4.73 16.97 -7.45
N GLU A 101 5.13 18.17 -7.03
CA GLU A 101 4.80 19.41 -7.74
C GLU A 101 5.45 19.46 -9.13
N SER A 102 6.65 18.91 -9.29
CA SER A 102 7.28 18.77 -10.61
C SER A 102 6.56 17.78 -11.52
N ALA A 103 5.99 16.70 -10.98
CA ALA A 103 5.34 15.65 -11.78
C ALA A 103 3.88 15.99 -12.12
N TYR A 104 3.17 16.68 -11.21
CA TYR A 104 1.73 16.90 -11.31
C TYR A 104 1.33 18.39 -11.36
N GLY A 105 2.27 19.31 -11.15
CA GLY A 105 2.04 20.76 -11.13
C GLY A 105 1.61 21.32 -9.78
N SER A 106 0.89 20.54 -8.96
CA SER A 106 0.52 20.90 -7.60
C SER A 106 0.17 19.65 -6.77
N PHE A 107 0.10 19.81 -5.44
CA PHE A 107 -0.42 18.75 -4.57
C PHE A 107 -1.88 18.39 -4.88
N ASP A 108 -2.72 19.37 -5.20
CA ASP A 108 -4.13 19.12 -5.55
C ASP A 108 -4.25 18.29 -6.83
N ALA A 109 -3.44 18.59 -7.85
CA ALA A 109 -3.40 17.80 -9.07
C ALA A 109 -2.88 16.37 -8.84
N PHE A 110 -1.94 16.18 -7.90
CA PHE A 110 -1.54 14.85 -7.45
C PHE A 110 -2.68 14.13 -6.73
N LYS A 111 -3.37 14.80 -5.81
CA LYS A 111 -4.52 14.24 -5.09
C LYS A 111 -5.59 13.78 -6.08
N ASP A 112 -5.94 14.60 -7.07
CA ASP A 112 -6.89 14.24 -8.12
C ASP A 112 -6.44 13.01 -8.92
N LYS A 113 -5.15 12.97 -9.31
CA LYS A 113 -4.59 11.84 -10.06
C LYS A 113 -4.60 10.53 -9.25
N PHE A 114 -4.19 10.59 -7.99
CA PHE A 114 -4.17 9.45 -7.08
C PHE A 114 -5.58 8.97 -6.74
N SER A 115 -6.49 9.89 -6.43
CA SER A 115 -7.90 9.58 -6.19
C SER A 115 -8.56 8.94 -7.40
N ASN A 116 -8.29 9.44 -8.61
CA ASN A 116 -8.81 8.84 -9.84
C ASN A 116 -8.25 7.43 -10.06
N ALA A 117 -6.95 7.18 -9.82
CA ALA A 117 -6.39 5.83 -9.91
C ALA A 117 -7.06 4.85 -8.93
N ALA A 118 -7.33 5.28 -7.70
CA ALA A 118 -8.03 4.50 -6.69
C ALA A 118 -9.51 4.25 -7.05
N ALA A 119 -10.22 5.28 -7.52
CA ALA A 119 -11.63 5.19 -7.85
C ALA A 119 -11.90 4.32 -9.09
N THR A 120 -11.03 4.42 -10.11
CA THR A 120 -11.20 3.74 -11.41
C THR A 120 -10.64 2.31 -11.43
N GLN A 121 -9.96 1.86 -10.38
CA GLN A 121 -9.56 0.46 -10.25
C GLN A 121 -10.80 -0.44 -10.14
N PHE A 122 -11.20 -1.05 -11.26
CA PHE A 122 -12.38 -1.90 -11.29
C PHE A 122 -12.17 -3.18 -10.48
N GLY A 123 -13.16 -3.54 -9.66
CA GLY A 123 -13.07 -4.65 -8.72
C GLY A 123 -12.12 -4.34 -7.57
N SER A 124 -11.35 -5.37 -7.18
CA SER A 124 -10.40 -5.32 -6.08
C SER A 124 -9.02 -4.85 -6.56
N GLY A 125 -8.31 -4.08 -5.73
CA GLY A 125 -6.98 -3.61 -6.08
C GLY A 125 -6.44 -2.53 -5.16
N TRP A 126 -5.43 -1.83 -5.66
CA TRP A 126 -4.71 -0.79 -4.94
C TRP A 126 -4.39 0.38 -5.87
N ALA A 127 -4.22 1.57 -5.31
CA ALA A 127 -3.55 2.68 -5.98
C ALA A 127 -2.25 3.04 -5.26
N TRP A 128 -1.26 3.49 -6.02
CA TRP A 128 0.12 3.64 -5.57
C TRP A 128 0.70 4.98 -6.00
N LEU A 129 1.54 5.54 -5.13
CA LEU A 129 2.58 6.48 -5.52
C LEU A 129 3.91 5.72 -5.43
N CYS A 130 4.63 5.69 -6.54
CA CYS A 130 5.93 5.03 -6.64
C CYS A 130 7.03 6.03 -6.90
N VAL A 131 8.24 5.74 -6.41
CA VAL A 131 9.45 6.47 -6.75
C VAL A 131 10.34 5.62 -7.66
N HIS A 132 10.87 6.25 -8.69
CA HIS A 132 11.86 5.67 -9.60
C HIS A 132 13.25 6.15 -9.20
N LYS A 133 14.26 5.39 -9.64
CA LYS A 133 15.66 5.80 -9.54
C LYS A 133 15.84 7.20 -10.15
N GLY A 134 16.49 8.10 -9.40
CA GLY A 134 16.60 9.53 -9.70
C GLY A 134 15.50 10.39 -9.08
N GLY A 135 14.58 9.81 -8.31
CA GLY A 135 13.59 10.56 -7.53
C GLY A 135 12.31 10.99 -8.28
N LYS A 136 12.14 10.59 -9.56
CA LYS A 136 10.87 10.80 -10.27
C LYS A 136 9.76 10.00 -9.58
N VAL A 137 8.59 10.62 -9.38
CA VAL A 137 7.41 9.94 -8.84
C VAL A 137 6.38 9.63 -9.93
N GLU A 138 5.62 8.55 -9.73
CA GLU A 138 4.56 8.12 -10.64
C GLU A 138 3.36 7.51 -9.89
N VAL A 139 2.15 7.75 -10.40
CA VAL A 139 0.90 7.24 -9.84
C VAL A 139 0.35 6.16 -10.75
N CYS A 140 0.00 5.02 -10.17
CA CYS A 140 -0.63 3.92 -10.90
C CYS A 140 -1.60 3.13 -10.00
N SER A 141 -2.28 2.14 -10.57
CA SER A 141 -3.09 1.17 -9.82
C SER A 141 -2.70 -0.25 -10.21
N SER A 142 -3.11 -1.22 -9.40
CA SER A 142 -2.92 -2.63 -9.68
C SER A 142 -4.15 -3.45 -9.25
N PRO A 143 -4.46 -4.54 -9.97
CA PRO A 143 -5.55 -5.42 -9.60
C PRO A 143 -5.16 -6.34 -8.45
N ASN A 144 -6.16 -6.75 -7.67
CA ASN A 144 -6.03 -7.73 -6.59
C ASN A 144 -4.91 -7.36 -5.60
N GLN A 145 -3.95 -8.26 -5.37
CA GLN A 145 -2.79 -8.01 -4.50
C GLN A 145 -1.51 -7.78 -5.29
N ASP A 146 -1.60 -7.62 -6.61
CA ASP A 146 -0.43 -7.27 -7.40
C ASP A 146 0.09 -5.89 -6.96
N ASN A 147 1.38 -5.64 -7.09
CA ASN A 147 1.96 -4.33 -6.78
C ASN A 147 3.15 -4.00 -7.70
N PRO A 148 3.59 -2.73 -7.74
CA PRO A 148 4.62 -2.27 -8.66
C PRO A 148 6.02 -2.89 -8.51
N LEU A 149 6.29 -3.69 -7.47
CA LEU A 149 7.53 -4.47 -7.39
C LEU A 149 7.49 -5.70 -8.30
N MET A 150 6.29 -6.19 -8.65
CA MET A 150 6.14 -7.40 -9.44
C MET A 150 6.44 -7.17 -10.94
N PRO A 151 7.04 -8.14 -11.64
CA PRO A 151 7.33 -8.01 -13.07
C PRO A 151 6.08 -7.69 -13.91
N GLY A 152 6.14 -6.56 -14.63
CA GLY A 152 5.08 -6.14 -15.56
C GLY A 152 3.81 -5.59 -14.92
N VAL A 153 3.84 -5.25 -13.62
CA VAL A 153 2.69 -4.69 -12.90
C VAL A 153 2.84 -3.18 -12.68
N GLY A 154 1.76 -2.44 -12.94
CA GLY A 154 1.66 -1.02 -12.60
C GLY A 154 2.68 -0.16 -13.34
N CYS A 155 3.22 0.83 -12.65
CA CYS A 155 4.19 1.80 -13.17
C CYS A 155 5.64 1.38 -12.93
N GLY A 156 5.89 0.27 -12.23
CA GLY A 156 7.21 -0.06 -11.70
C GLY A 156 7.65 0.91 -10.59
N GLY A 157 8.94 0.92 -10.29
CA GLY A 157 9.50 1.73 -9.18
C GLY A 157 9.19 1.13 -7.81
N ARG A 158 9.58 1.84 -6.75
CA ARG A 158 9.33 1.43 -5.36
C ARG A 158 8.07 2.12 -4.85
N PRO A 159 7.04 1.37 -4.40
CA PRO A 159 5.86 1.95 -3.75
C PRO A 159 6.24 2.67 -2.44
N ILE A 160 5.82 3.92 -2.29
CA ILE A 160 6.06 4.75 -1.10
C ILE A 160 4.77 5.16 -0.39
N LEU A 161 3.63 5.13 -1.10
CA LEU A 161 2.28 5.28 -0.57
C LEU A 161 1.37 4.32 -1.33
N GLY A 162 0.46 3.66 -0.61
CA GLY A 162 -0.55 2.79 -1.19
C GLY A 162 -1.88 2.93 -0.45
N ILE A 163 -2.99 2.86 -1.18
CA ILE A 163 -4.34 2.78 -0.63
C ILE A 163 -5.01 1.48 -1.08
N ASP A 164 -5.58 0.75 -0.13
CA ASP A 164 -6.35 -0.48 -0.38
C ASP A 164 -7.75 -0.10 -0.87
N VAL A 165 -8.13 -0.50 -2.09
CA VAL A 165 -9.49 -0.30 -2.62
C VAL A 165 -10.24 -1.60 -2.82
N TRP A 166 -9.81 -2.69 -2.16
CA TRP A 166 -10.68 -3.82 -1.89
C TRP A 166 -11.83 -3.38 -0.99
N GLU A 167 -13.03 -3.92 -1.24
CA GLU A 167 -14.22 -3.54 -0.46
C GLU A 167 -14.05 -3.81 1.03
N HIS A 168 -13.29 -4.83 1.44
CA HIS A 168 -13.03 -5.08 2.87
C HIS A 168 -12.36 -3.91 3.60
N ALA A 169 -11.69 -3.00 2.89
CA ALA A 169 -10.98 -1.86 3.48
C ALA A 169 -11.91 -0.68 3.84
N TYR A 170 -13.14 -0.67 3.30
CA TYR A 170 -14.03 0.49 3.45
C TYR A 170 -15.51 0.17 3.61
N TYR A 171 -15.98 -1.04 3.27
CA TYR A 171 -17.42 -1.29 3.09
C TYR A 171 -18.23 -1.13 4.38
N LEU A 172 -17.65 -1.44 5.55
CA LEU A 172 -18.37 -1.31 6.82
C LEU A 172 -18.75 0.16 7.11
N ASN A 173 -17.88 1.12 6.82
CA ASN A 173 -18.12 2.54 7.07
C ASN A 173 -18.69 3.29 5.84
N TYR A 174 -18.22 2.95 4.63
CA TYR A 174 -18.52 3.71 3.40
C TYR A 174 -19.45 2.98 2.41
N GLN A 175 -19.68 1.68 2.58
CA GLN A 175 -20.45 0.86 1.64
C GLN A 175 -19.97 1.09 0.19
N ASN A 176 -20.85 1.45 -0.75
CA ASN A 176 -20.49 1.70 -2.15
C ASN A 176 -19.78 3.04 -2.39
N ARG A 177 -19.60 3.88 -1.36
CA ARG A 177 -19.03 5.23 -1.48
C ARG A 177 -17.51 5.20 -1.38
N ARG A 178 -16.86 4.46 -2.29
CA ARG A 178 -15.39 4.42 -2.40
C ARG A 178 -14.75 5.81 -2.50
N PRO A 179 -15.31 6.81 -3.23
CA PRO A 179 -14.75 8.16 -3.25
C PRO A 179 -14.64 8.80 -1.86
N ASP A 180 -15.66 8.66 -1.01
CA ASP A 180 -15.65 9.19 0.36
C ASP A 180 -14.53 8.56 1.22
N TYR A 181 -14.28 7.25 1.04
CA TYR A 181 -13.16 6.55 1.68
C TYR A 181 -11.80 7.07 1.21
N ILE A 182 -11.65 7.28 -0.11
CA ILE A 182 -10.42 7.83 -0.69
C ILE A 182 -10.14 9.21 -0.11
N ASP A 183 -11.16 10.08 -0.03
CA ASP A 183 -11.02 11.40 0.58
C ASP A 183 -10.69 11.32 2.08
N ALA A 184 -11.29 10.37 2.81
CA ALA A 184 -10.98 10.12 4.20
C ALA A 184 -9.53 9.66 4.41
N PHE A 185 -9.01 8.81 3.54
CA PHE A 185 -7.64 8.30 3.60
C PHE A 185 -6.59 9.41 3.60
N PHE A 186 -6.79 10.49 2.82
CA PHE A 186 -5.87 11.65 2.82
C PHE A 186 -5.70 12.32 4.20
N ASN A 187 -6.67 12.15 5.10
CA ASN A 187 -6.58 12.68 6.46
C ASN A 187 -5.73 11.82 7.39
N VAL A 188 -5.39 10.58 7.03
CA VAL A 188 -4.61 9.67 7.90
C VAL A 188 -3.22 9.34 7.35
N ILE A 189 -2.86 9.85 6.16
CA ILE A 189 -1.54 9.63 5.55
C ILE A 189 -0.42 10.12 6.47
N ASN A 190 0.51 9.22 6.77
CA ASN A 190 1.76 9.48 7.47
C ASN A 190 2.83 9.97 6.49
N TRP A 191 2.82 11.26 6.18
CA TRP A 191 3.78 11.90 5.27
C TRP A 191 5.23 11.72 5.72
N ASN A 192 5.51 11.66 7.02
CA ASN A 192 6.87 11.39 7.53
C ASN A 192 7.39 10.02 7.04
N GLU A 193 6.54 9.00 7.03
CA GLU A 193 6.92 7.67 6.55
C GLU A 193 7.03 7.63 5.03
N VAL A 194 6.12 8.29 4.31
CA VAL A 194 6.16 8.38 2.84
C VAL A 194 7.44 9.10 2.39
N GLU A 195 7.82 10.19 3.05
CA GLU A 195 9.07 10.93 2.81
C GLU A 195 10.32 10.09 3.13
N ARG A 196 10.32 9.36 4.25
CA ARG A 196 11.43 8.44 4.59
C ARG A 196 11.64 7.39 3.49
N ARG A 197 10.55 6.76 3.02
CA ARG A 197 10.59 5.76 1.95
C ARG A 197 11.03 6.34 0.63
N TYR A 198 10.59 7.57 0.31
CA TYR A 198 11.06 8.32 -0.86
C TYR A 198 12.58 8.53 -0.81
N ALA A 199 13.10 9.02 0.32
CA ALA A 199 14.53 9.30 0.49
C ALA A 199 15.40 8.03 0.40
N GLU A 200 14.91 6.89 0.89
CA GLU A 200 15.62 5.60 0.84
C GLU A 200 15.59 4.93 -0.54
N SER A 201 14.66 5.32 -1.43
CA SER A 201 14.36 4.60 -2.67
C SER A 201 14.58 5.42 -3.94
N LYS A 202 15.00 6.69 -3.83
CA LYS A 202 15.32 7.56 -4.96
C LYS A 202 16.69 7.27 -5.57
#